data_AF-A0A351MQL4-F1
#
_entry.id   AF-A0A351MQL4-F1
#
_cell.length_a   1.000
_cell.length_b   1.000
_cell.length_c   1.000
_cell.angle_alpha   90.00
_cell.angle_beta   90.00
_cell.angle_gamma   90.00
#
_symmetry.space_group_name_H-M   'P 1'
#
loop_
_entity.id
_entity.type
_entity.pdbx_description
1 polymer ?
#
loop_
_entity_poly.entity_id
_entity_poly.type
_entity_poly.pdbx_seq_one_letter_code
_entity_poly.pdbx_strand_id
1 'polypeptide(L)'
;LGLAPSDRIQTPMAFIVGKSDAWAHLLPEPLEPTVKNGMLDLGAIDRNSDRVRTVLKELCPGLVVTAESLAKNLRFFAATSFGHTPVILTAGPNSGRIAPDPKRLAPARVEDPVYWILHLTSPSMLPCI
;
A
#
# COMPACT_ATOMS: atom_id res chain seq x y z
N LEU A 1 -7.86 20.99 6.68
CA LEU A 1 -8.41 21.01 5.30
C LEU A 1 -9.58 21.99 5.12
N GLY A 2 -10.18 22.55 6.18
CA GLY A 2 -11.22 23.59 6.03
C GLY A 2 -12.48 23.15 5.27
N LEU A 3 -12.69 21.84 5.14
CA LEU A 3 -13.83 21.26 4.45
C LEU A 3 -15.05 21.27 5.37
N ALA A 4 -16.24 21.49 4.81
CA ALA A 4 -17.48 21.29 5.55
C ALA A 4 -17.57 19.82 6.03
N PRO A 5 -18.27 19.51 7.13
CA PRO A 5 -18.40 18.15 7.65
C PRO A 5 -18.93 17.11 6.64
N SER A 6 -19.63 17.56 5.60
CA SER A 6 -20.16 16.76 4.50
C SER A 6 -19.22 16.64 3.29
N ASP A 7 -18.19 17.48 3.20
CA ASP A 7 -17.32 17.56 2.05
C ASP A 7 -16.18 16.56 2.17
N ARG A 8 -16.16 15.60 1.24
CA ARG A 8 -15.07 14.64 1.11
C ARG A 8 -13.95 15.23 0.24
N ILE A 9 -12.73 14.79 0.49
CA ILE A 9 -11.56 15.06 -0.35
C ILE A 9 -11.84 14.51 -1.75
N GLN A 10 -11.77 15.39 -2.76
CA GLN A 10 -11.91 15.03 -4.17
C GLN A 10 -10.59 14.51 -4.76
N THR A 11 -9.46 14.97 -4.24
CA THR A 11 -8.12 14.50 -4.63
C THR A 11 -8.00 13.00 -4.37
N PRO A 12 -7.50 12.20 -5.34
CA PRO A 12 -7.24 10.78 -5.13
C PRO A 12 -6.35 10.54 -3.91
N MET A 13 -6.71 9.57 -3.09
CA MET A 13 -6.02 9.22 -1.86
C MET A 13 -5.54 7.77 -1.90
N ALA A 14 -4.23 7.57 -1.83
CA ALA A 14 -3.63 6.26 -1.65
C ALA A 14 -3.44 6.01 -0.15
N PHE A 15 -4.13 5.01 0.39
CA PHE A 15 -3.99 4.61 1.78
C PHE A 15 -2.98 3.47 1.89
N ILE A 16 -1.78 3.76 2.36
CA ILE A 16 -0.68 2.80 2.40
C ILE A 16 -0.68 2.06 3.74
N VAL A 17 -0.84 0.74 3.67
CA VAL A 17 -0.72 -0.18 4.79
C VAL A 17 0.68 -0.80 4.73
N GLY A 18 1.57 -0.28 5.56
CA GLY A 18 2.96 -0.73 5.61
C GLY A 18 3.12 -2.13 6.23
N LYS A 19 4.35 -2.63 6.23
CA LYS A 19 4.73 -3.92 6.85
C LYS A 19 3.94 -5.12 6.31
N SER A 20 3.58 -5.10 5.02
CA SER A 20 2.82 -6.19 4.42
C SER A 20 3.49 -7.56 4.53
N ASP A 21 4.82 -7.63 4.67
CA ASP A 21 5.56 -8.85 5.00
C ASP A 21 5.09 -9.52 6.30
N ALA A 22 4.54 -8.76 7.25
CA ALA A 22 4.08 -9.28 8.53
C ALA A 22 2.60 -9.73 8.52
N TRP A 23 1.79 -9.33 7.53
CA TRP A 23 0.33 -9.56 7.56
C TRP A 23 -0.28 -9.98 6.23
N ALA A 24 0.45 -9.96 5.10
CA ALA A 24 -0.09 -10.33 3.79
C ALA A 24 -0.60 -11.78 3.71
N HIS A 25 -0.16 -12.65 4.62
CA HIS A 25 -0.68 -14.01 4.76
C HIS A 25 -2.14 -14.08 5.22
N LEU A 26 -2.70 -12.96 5.71
CA LEU A 26 -4.11 -12.81 6.08
C LEU A 26 -4.99 -12.42 4.89
N LEU A 27 -4.40 -12.06 3.75
CA LEU A 27 -5.18 -11.70 2.57
C LEU A 27 -6.00 -12.91 2.09
N PRO A 28 -7.23 -12.70 1.61
CA PRO A 28 -8.05 -13.80 1.09
C PRO A 28 -7.41 -14.46 -0.14
N GLU A 29 -6.62 -13.69 -0.90
CA GLU A 29 -5.85 -14.15 -2.05
C GLU A 29 -4.53 -13.34 -2.15
N PRO A 30 -3.47 -13.90 -2.76
CA PRO A 30 -2.23 -13.16 -3.00
C PRO A 30 -2.45 -11.90 -3.85
N LEU A 31 -1.66 -10.85 -3.62
CA LEU A 31 -1.73 -9.64 -4.43
C LEU A 31 -1.26 -9.91 -5.86
N GLU A 32 -2.02 -9.42 -6.84
CA GLU A 32 -1.68 -9.50 -8.26
C GLU A 32 -0.62 -8.47 -8.65
N PRO A 33 0.22 -8.73 -9.67
CA PRO A 33 1.06 -7.72 -10.27
C PRO A 33 0.22 -6.56 -10.84
N THR A 34 0.59 -5.34 -10.50
CA THR A 34 -0.07 -4.09 -10.94
C THR A 34 0.46 -3.58 -12.27
N VAL A 35 1.62 -4.06 -12.73
CA VAL A 35 2.18 -3.75 -14.04
C VAL A 35 2.38 -5.03 -14.81
N LYS A 36 1.84 -5.09 -16.04
CA LYS A 36 1.95 -6.22 -16.96
C LYS A 36 2.36 -5.69 -18.33
N ASN A 37 3.39 -6.27 -18.92
CA ASN A 37 3.92 -5.86 -20.24
C ASN A 37 4.19 -4.34 -20.35
N GLY A 38 4.67 -3.72 -19.27
CA GLY A 38 4.96 -2.27 -19.22
C GLY A 38 3.74 -1.36 -19.08
N MET A 39 2.55 -1.92 -18.87
CA MET A 39 1.30 -1.17 -18.72
C MET A 39 0.71 -1.40 -17.34
N LEU A 40 0.11 -0.35 -16.77
CA LEU A 40 -0.59 -0.40 -15.49
C LEU A 40 -1.90 -1.18 -15.64
N ASP A 41 -2.12 -2.17 -14.80
CA ASP A 41 -3.39 -2.92 -14.71
C ASP A 41 -4.25 -2.30 -13.60
N LEU A 42 -5.16 -1.41 -13.99
CA LEU A 42 -6.06 -0.74 -13.04
C LEU A 42 -7.02 -1.73 -12.36
N GLY A 43 -7.42 -2.78 -13.08
CA GLY A 43 -8.23 -3.85 -12.51
C GLY A 43 -7.50 -4.62 -11.41
N ALA A 44 -6.20 -4.89 -11.58
CA ALA A 44 -5.38 -5.50 -10.54
C ALA A 44 -5.20 -4.56 -9.34
N ILE A 45 -5.09 -3.24 -9.55
CA ILE A 45 -5.07 -2.26 -8.45
C ILE A 45 -6.38 -2.32 -7.65
N ASP A 46 -7.53 -2.29 -8.32
CA ASP A 46 -8.83 -2.33 -7.65
C ASP A 46 -9.01 -3.64 -6.86
N ARG A 47 -8.72 -4.79 -7.47
CA ARG A 47 -8.78 -6.10 -6.79
C ARG A 47 -7.84 -6.18 -5.59
N ASN A 48 -6.60 -5.70 -5.73
CA ASN A 48 -5.64 -5.67 -4.62
C ASN A 48 -6.10 -4.75 -3.49
N SER A 49 -6.66 -3.58 -3.83
CA SER A 49 -7.24 -2.66 -2.85
C SER A 49 -8.37 -3.31 -2.08
N ASP A 50 -9.26 -4.04 -2.75
CA ASP A 50 -10.35 -4.76 -2.10
C ASP A 50 -9.85 -5.88 -1.18
N ARG A 51 -8.82 -6.63 -1.57
CA ARG A 51 -8.19 -7.64 -0.71
C ARG A 51 -7.61 -7.04 0.57
N VAL A 52 -6.87 -5.93 0.46
CA VAL A 52 -6.32 -5.21 1.62
C VAL A 52 -7.45 -4.65 2.49
N ARG A 53 -8.46 -4.06 1.87
CA ARG A 53 -9.63 -3.51 2.54
C ARG A 53 -10.38 -4.57 3.35
N THR A 54 -10.54 -5.79 2.82
CA THR A 54 -11.19 -6.90 3.53
C THR A 54 -10.45 -7.21 4.84
N VAL A 55 -9.13 -7.36 4.79
CA VAL A 55 -8.32 -7.57 6.01
C VAL A 55 -8.44 -6.40 6.99
N LEU A 56 -8.39 -5.15 6.50
CA LEU A 56 -8.55 -3.98 7.38
C LEU A 56 -9.94 -3.90 8.00
N LYS A 57 -11.00 -4.31 7.29
CA LYS A 57 -12.36 -4.33 7.83
C LYS A 57 -12.50 -5.35 8.96
N GLU A 58 -11.83 -6.49 8.85
CA GLU A 58 -11.83 -7.51 9.89
C GLU A 58 -11.01 -7.07 11.11
N LEU A 59 -9.81 -6.51 10.91
CA LEU A 59 -8.89 -6.18 12.00
C LEU A 59 -9.16 -4.79 12.63
N CYS A 60 -9.59 -3.81 11.84
CA CYS A 60 -9.74 -2.42 12.26
C CYS A 60 -10.85 -1.69 11.47
N PRO A 61 -12.14 -2.08 11.64
CA PRO A 61 -13.24 -1.55 10.84
C PRO A 61 -13.38 -0.02 10.92
N GLY A 62 -13.12 0.57 12.10
CA GLY A 62 -13.16 2.03 12.28
C GLY A 62 -12.18 2.80 11.40
N LEU A 63 -11.01 2.22 11.10
CA LEU A 63 -10.02 2.83 10.21
C LEU A 63 -10.56 2.90 8.77
N VAL A 64 -11.18 1.83 8.30
CA VAL A 64 -11.77 1.77 6.95
C VAL A 64 -12.91 2.76 6.82
N VAL A 65 -13.83 2.78 7.80
CA VAL A 65 -14.95 3.75 7.82
C VAL A 65 -14.45 5.19 7.80
N THR A 66 -13.40 5.49 8.57
CA THR A 66 -12.81 6.83 8.60
C THR A 66 -12.14 7.19 7.28
N ALA A 67 -11.38 6.28 6.68
CA ALA A 67 -10.73 6.54 5.39
C ALA A 67 -11.76 6.78 4.27
N GLU A 68 -12.83 5.97 4.22
CA GLU A 68 -13.90 6.08 3.21
C GLU A 68 -14.81 7.30 3.40
N SER A 69 -14.94 7.79 4.63
CA SER A 69 -15.65 9.04 4.90
C SER A 69 -14.84 10.26 4.50
N LEU A 70 -13.50 10.18 4.53
CA LEU A 70 -12.59 11.28 4.20
C LEU A 70 -12.44 11.52 2.69
N ALA A 71 -12.39 10.48 1.86
CA ALA A 71 -12.07 10.61 0.43
C ALA A 71 -13.08 9.87 -0.45
N LYS A 72 -13.42 10.45 -1.63
CA LYS A 72 -14.26 9.77 -2.63
C LYS A 72 -13.49 8.77 -3.47
N ASN A 73 -12.26 9.11 -3.83
CA ASN A 73 -11.39 8.27 -4.64
C ASN A 73 -10.25 7.74 -3.77
N LEU A 74 -10.47 6.58 -3.17
CA LEU A 74 -9.60 5.95 -2.18
C LEU A 74 -9.24 4.55 -2.63
N ARG A 75 -7.96 4.19 -2.57
CA ARG A 75 -7.49 2.80 -2.71
C ARG A 75 -6.52 2.43 -1.60
N PHE A 76 -6.61 1.19 -1.14
CA PHE A 76 -5.76 0.64 -0.11
C PHE A 76 -4.58 -0.10 -0.76
N PHE A 77 -3.36 0.18 -0.32
CA PHE A 77 -2.15 -0.40 -0.88
C PHE A 77 -1.38 -1.11 0.22
N ALA A 78 -1.09 -2.40 0.03
CA ALA A 78 -0.11 -3.09 0.85
C ALA A 78 1.29 -2.68 0.40
N ALA A 79 2.18 -2.38 1.34
CA ALA A 79 3.59 -2.13 1.01
C ALA A 79 4.50 -2.68 2.12
N THR A 80 5.70 -3.11 1.72
CA THR A 80 6.79 -3.35 2.66
C THR A 80 8.05 -2.65 2.20
N SER A 81 8.59 -1.79 3.07
CA SER A 81 9.82 -1.04 2.79
C SER A 81 11.08 -1.87 3.00
N PHE A 82 11.01 -2.93 3.84
CA PHE A 82 12.17 -3.76 4.16
C PHE A 82 12.04 -5.18 3.63
N GLY A 83 10.82 -5.69 3.43
CA GLY A 83 10.59 -7.08 3.02
C GLY A 83 10.89 -8.12 4.09
N HIS A 84 11.18 -7.70 5.31
CA HIS A 84 11.47 -8.59 6.42
C HIS A 84 11.25 -7.92 7.78
N THR A 85 10.99 -8.76 8.78
CA THR A 85 10.98 -8.37 10.19
C THR A 85 12.39 -8.00 10.66
N PRO A 86 12.57 -6.88 11.39
CA PRO A 86 13.85 -6.51 11.98
C PRO A 86 14.52 -7.65 12.77
N VAL A 87 15.85 -7.67 12.74
CA VAL A 87 16.66 -8.66 13.47
C VAL A 87 17.54 -7.98 14.50
N ILE A 88 18.05 -8.77 15.45
CA ILE A 88 19.12 -8.34 16.33
C ILE A 88 20.41 -8.35 15.51
N LEU A 89 21.08 -7.20 15.42
CA LEU A 89 22.37 -7.09 14.74
C LEU A 89 23.43 -7.81 15.56
N THR A 90 24.18 -8.71 14.92
CA THR A 90 25.21 -9.52 15.58
C THR A 90 26.61 -8.89 15.52
N ALA A 91 26.79 -7.82 14.74
CA ALA A 91 28.08 -7.19 14.50
C ALA A 91 27.96 -5.68 14.22
N GLY A 92 29.10 -4.98 14.31
CA GLY A 92 29.23 -3.55 14.01
C GLY A 92 28.82 -2.63 15.17
N PRO A 93 28.87 -1.30 14.97
CA PRO A 93 28.62 -0.30 16.02
C PRO A 93 27.23 -0.38 16.67
N ASN A 94 26.27 -1.03 16.01
CA ASN A 94 24.91 -1.21 16.48
C ASN A 94 24.62 -2.66 16.94
N SER A 95 25.65 -3.48 17.19
CA SER A 95 25.48 -4.84 17.71
C SER A 95 24.57 -4.86 18.95
N GLY A 96 23.69 -5.86 19.04
CA GLY A 96 22.68 -6.00 20.09
C GLY A 96 21.42 -5.16 19.91
N ARG A 97 21.37 -4.25 18.92
CA ARG A 97 20.17 -3.47 18.60
C ARG A 97 19.28 -4.20 17.60
N ILE A 98 17.96 -3.95 17.71
CA ILE A 98 16.99 -4.39 16.73
C ILE A 98 17.00 -3.39 15.56
N ALA A 99 17.30 -3.87 14.36
CA ALA A 99 17.30 -3.05 13.15
C ALA A 99 16.98 -3.90 11.91
N PRO A 100 16.59 -3.28 10.78
CA PRO A 100 16.56 -3.96 9.49
C PRO A 100 17.98 -4.42 9.14
N ASP A 101 18.12 -5.63 8.60
CA ASP A 101 19.38 -6.10 8.01
C ASP A 101 19.49 -5.55 6.58
N PRO A 102 20.46 -4.67 6.29
CA PRO A 102 20.63 -4.10 4.95
C PRO A 102 20.81 -5.16 3.86
N LYS A 103 21.36 -6.34 4.19
CA LYS A 103 21.58 -7.44 3.24
C LYS A 103 20.31 -8.21 2.91
N ARG A 104 19.22 -7.99 3.66
CA ARG A 104 17.93 -8.69 3.51
C ARG A 104 16.81 -7.76 3.04
N LEU A 105 17.15 -6.55 2.59
CA LEU A 105 16.17 -5.64 2.02
C LEU A 105 15.52 -6.29 0.80
N ALA A 106 14.21 -6.51 0.90
CA ALA A 106 13.36 -6.98 -0.20
C ALA A 106 12.08 -6.12 -0.25
N PRO A 107 12.19 -4.81 -0.50
CA PRO A 107 11.01 -3.95 -0.60
C PRO A 107 10.06 -4.49 -1.67
N ALA A 108 8.76 -4.38 -1.42
CA ALA A 108 7.76 -4.82 -2.39
C ALA A 108 6.55 -3.90 -2.37
N ARG A 109 6.02 -3.63 -3.57
CA ARG A 109 4.75 -2.91 -3.80
C ARG A 109 4.78 -1.46 -3.31
N VAL A 110 5.97 -0.89 -3.12
CA VAL A 110 6.14 0.48 -2.63
C VAL A 110 5.79 1.51 -3.72
N GLU A 111 5.85 1.09 -4.97
CA GLU A 111 5.63 1.86 -6.19
C GLU A 111 4.17 1.87 -6.64
N ASP A 112 3.38 0.85 -6.30
CA ASP A 112 1.95 0.73 -6.66
C ASP A 112 1.12 2.00 -6.41
N PRO A 113 1.14 2.62 -5.20
CA PRO A 113 0.36 3.83 -4.95
C PRO A 113 0.80 5.00 -5.82
N VAL A 114 2.09 5.09 -6.14
CA VAL A 114 2.65 6.13 -7.00
C VAL A 114 2.20 5.93 -8.44
N TYR A 115 2.23 4.69 -8.95
CA TYR A 115 1.75 4.36 -10.29
C TYR A 115 0.27 4.73 -10.47
N TRP A 116 -0.56 4.38 -9.50
CA TRP A 116 -1.97 4.71 -9.52
C TRP A 116 -2.21 6.23 -9.55
N ILE A 117 -1.57 6.99 -8.65
CA ILE A 117 -1.71 8.45 -8.61
C ILE A 117 -1.19 9.08 -9.91
N LEU A 118 0.00 8.67 -10.38
CA LEU A 118 0.60 9.19 -11.61
C LEU A 118 -0.31 8.96 -12.82
N HIS A 119 -0.90 7.78 -12.93
CA HIS A 119 -1.85 7.49 -14.00
C HIS A 119 -3.07 8.44 -13.93
N LEU A 120 -3.61 8.69 -12.73
CA LEU A 120 -4.74 9.59 -12.56
C LEU A 120 -4.41 11.06 -12.86
N THR A 121 -3.19 11.51 -12.53
CA THR A 121 -2.77 12.92 -12.73
C THR A 121 -2.13 13.17 -14.10
N SER A 122 -1.57 12.14 -14.72
CA SER A 122 -0.81 12.23 -15.98
C SER A 122 -0.88 10.90 -16.75
N PRO A 123 -2.04 10.55 -17.34
CA PRO A 123 -2.25 9.25 -17.98
C PRO A 123 -1.25 8.91 -19.09
N SER A 124 -0.71 9.92 -19.78
CA SER A 124 0.29 9.74 -20.84
C SER A 124 1.66 9.27 -20.34
N MET A 125 1.98 9.48 -19.06
CA MET A 125 3.24 9.05 -18.46
C MET A 125 3.24 7.56 -18.09
N LEU A 126 2.06 6.98 -17.86
CA LEU A 126 1.92 5.59 -17.47
C LEU A 126 0.67 4.98 -18.14
N PRO A 127 0.82 4.35 -19.33
CA PRO A 127 -0.30 3.74 -20.04
C PRO A 127 -0.89 2.59 -19.23
N CYS A 128 -2.21 2.37 -19.36
CA CYS A 128 -2.93 1.30 -18.66
C CYS A 128 -3.59 0.31 -19.62
N ILE A 129 -3.74 -0.93 -19.17
CA ILE A 129 -4.59 -1.97 -19.79
C ILE A 129 -5.96 -2.04 -19.13
#